data_AF-A0A9P9T7S9-F1
#
_entry.id   AF-A0A9P9T7S9-F1
#
_cell.length_a   1.000
_cell.length_b   1.000
_cell.length_c   1.000
_cell.angle_alpha   90.00
_cell.angle_beta   90.00
_cell.angle_gamma   90.00
#
_symmetry.space_group_name_H-M   'P 1'
#
loop_
_entity.id
_entity.type
_entity.pdbx_description
1 polymer ?
#
loop_
_entity_poly.entity_id
_entity_poly.type
_entity_poly.pdbx_seq_one_letter_code
_entity_poly.pdbx_strand_id
1 'polypeptide(L)'
;MANTELIVPLALAVLGLLSSAISLLYGRRNQKKADEEAGRLDKELEAFKSQVDRKETVWTLTEKYGPPLLVAAYDLQTRLYELVEYPISRQHLTKPEGLEDLKVFTCYLLAQYLAYAHILRTKVGYLSFNDDARLQSIRKIMYMIDEELDRRRDAEGNNVGVWPAARILVGERMMAVPSEVNAALDGGLGVQVKGWDQFRKEYNEGFREPMGYFCEWIDLMLEGRKTKQPTWDAPLRCMQHLLVDLVDFLDKDGAYTDDEVDDLKCAQSQVMCDCFGTVCMKLEGEEAEQATKMKYTKLKDLRLKVRQDSRLNDNGLWAMNGHFSRGRGPHNYAANYNLDLAEVKNMTYRVDLI
;
A
#
# COMPACT_ATOMS: atom_id res chain seq x y z
N MET A 1 66.29 32.88 -68.64
CA MET A 1 66.08 31.48 -68.22
C MET A 1 65.56 31.54 -66.80
N ALA A 2 64.29 31.18 -66.56
CA ALA A 2 63.72 31.23 -65.22
C ALA A 2 64.34 30.09 -64.38
N ASN A 3 64.83 30.41 -63.18
CA ASN A 3 65.47 29.46 -62.27
C ASN A 3 64.46 28.40 -61.81
N THR A 4 64.46 27.27 -62.48
CA THR A 4 63.69 26.07 -62.12
C THR A 4 64.05 25.54 -60.74
N GLU A 5 65.25 25.83 -60.24
CA GLU A 5 65.70 25.45 -58.89
C GLU A 5 64.93 26.13 -57.75
N LEU A 6 64.29 27.29 -57.98
CA LEU A 6 63.53 27.99 -56.93
C LEU A 6 62.05 27.61 -56.90
N ILE A 7 61.49 27.17 -58.04
CA ILE A 7 60.05 26.89 -58.19
C ILE A 7 59.65 25.59 -57.47
N VAL A 8 60.51 24.57 -57.53
CA VAL A 8 60.26 23.25 -56.91
C VAL A 8 60.16 23.31 -55.37
N PRO A 9 61.11 23.95 -54.63
CA PRO A 9 61.00 24.06 -53.18
C PRO A 9 59.78 24.88 -52.73
N LEU A 10 59.42 25.93 -53.47
CA LEU A 10 58.27 26.76 -53.16
C LEU A 10 56.95 25.97 -53.30
N ALA A 11 56.83 25.16 -54.36
CA ALA A 11 55.67 24.29 -54.56
C ALA A 11 55.56 23.21 -53.46
N LEU A 12 56.68 22.62 -53.05
CA LEU A 12 56.73 21.64 -51.94
C LEU A 12 56.36 22.27 -50.59
N ALA A 13 56.82 23.50 -50.31
CA ALA A 13 56.47 24.23 -49.10
C ALA A 13 54.96 24.54 -49.04
N VAL A 14 54.34 24.92 -50.16
CA VAL A 14 52.89 25.17 -50.24
C VAL A 14 52.09 23.88 -50.03
N LEU A 15 52.53 22.75 -50.61
CA LEU A 15 51.89 21.44 -50.39
C LEU A 15 52.02 20.98 -48.93
N GLY A 16 53.16 21.23 -48.29
CA GLY A 16 53.38 20.97 -46.86
C GLY A 16 52.46 21.80 -45.96
N LEU A 17 52.26 23.08 -46.26
CA LEU A 17 51.35 23.94 -45.52
C LEU A 17 49.87 23.56 -45.72
N LEU A 18 49.47 23.21 -46.95
CA LEU A 18 48.11 22.77 -47.26
C LEU A 18 47.78 21.44 -46.58
N SER A 19 48.69 20.46 -46.59
CA SER A 19 48.49 19.18 -45.91
C SER A 19 48.40 19.34 -44.38
N SER A 20 49.22 20.23 -43.81
CA SER A 20 49.17 20.57 -42.37
C SER A 20 47.86 21.27 -41.99
N ALA A 21 47.38 22.21 -42.82
CA ALA A 21 46.13 22.93 -42.59
C ALA A 21 44.90 21.99 -42.69
N ILE A 22 44.88 21.08 -43.68
CA ILE A 22 43.82 20.08 -43.84
C ILE A 22 43.81 19.12 -42.64
N SER A 23 44.99 18.68 -42.17
CA SER A 23 45.11 17.80 -41.00
C SER A 23 44.61 18.45 -39.71
N LEU A 24 44.92 19.74 -39.49
CA LEU A 24 44.41 20.52 -38.35
C LEU A 24 42.89 20.69 -38.40
N LEU A 25 42.32 20.95 -39.58
CA LEU A 25 40.86 21.11 -39.73
C LEU A 25 40.11 19.78 -39.52
N TYR A 26 40.64 18.68 -40.04
CA TYR A 26 40.10 17.34 -39.78
C TYR A 26 40.23 16.96 -38.30
N GLY A 27 41.37 17.23 -37.68
CA GLY A 27 41.60 17.02 -36.25
C GLY A 27 40.58 17.75 -35.39
N ARG A 28 40.37 19.05 -35.63
CA ARG A 28 39.38 19.85 -34.89
C ARG A 28 37.94 19.36 -35.04
N ARG A 29 37.54 18.93 -36.25
CA ARG A 29 36.19 18.38 -36.47
C ARG A 29 35.99 17.05 -35.76
N ASN A 30 36.99 16.17 -35.81
CA ASN A 30 36.92 14.87 -35.13
C ASN A 30 36.95 15.05 -33.61
N GLN A 31 37.75 15.99 -33.11
CA GLN A 31 37.80 16.31 -31.68
C GLN A 31 36.45 16.85 -31.16
N LYS A 32 35.81 17.76 -31.89
CA LYS A 32 34.47 18.26 -31.51
C LYS A 32 33.42 17.14 -31.44
N LYS A 33 33.45 16.20 -32.39
CA LYS A 33 32.54 15.04 -32.36
C LYS A 33 32.85 14.10 -31.19
N ALA A 34 34.12 13.87 -30.90
CA ALA A 34 34.54 13.06 -29.76
C ALA A 34 34.12 13.69 -28.43
N ASP A 35 34.25 15.02 -28.30
CA ASP A 35 33.82 15.76 -27.11
C ASP A 35 32.30 15.73 -26.93
N GLU A 36 31.53 15.87 -28.02
CA GLU A 36 30.06 15.75 -28.01
C GLU A 36 29.60 14.33 -27.63
N GLU A 37 30.28 13.30 -28.14
CA GLU A 37 29.99 11.90 -27.84
C GLU A 37 30.37 11.54 -26.39
N ALA A 38 31.52 12.01 -25.91
CA ALA A 38 31.94 11.85 -24.52
C ALA A 38 30.93 12.50 -23.55
N GLY A 39 30.50 13.73 -23.83
CA GLY A 39 29.50 14.42 -23.00
C GLY A 39 28.12 13.74 -23.02
N ARG A 40 27.76 13.02 -24.08
CA ARG A 40 26.54 12.19 -24.10
C ARG A 40 26.71 10.94 -23.25
N LEU A 41 27.83 10.24 -23.40
CA LEU A 41 28.16 9.04 -22.61
C LEU A 41 28.23 9.34 -21.12
N ASP A 42 28.80 10.49 -20.72
CA ASP A 42 28.85 10.90 -19.31
C ASP A 42 27.45 11.13 -18.74
N LYS A 43 26.56 11.79 -19.49
CA LYS A 43 25.16 11.97 -19.08
C LYS A 43 24.41 10.65 -18.97
N GLU A 44 24.62 9.73 -19.93
CA GLU A 44 24.03 8.39 -19.89
C GLU A 44 24.55 7.58 -18.69
N LEU A 45 25.85 7.68 -18.39
CA LEU A 45 26.48 7.03 -17.26
C LEU A 45 25.98 7.60 -15.92
N GLU A 46 25.83 8.91 -15.80
CA GLU A 46 25.26 9.55 -14.61
C GLU A 46 23.81 9.14 -14.39
N ALA A 47 23.00 9.14 -15.45
CA ALA A 47 21.61 8.67 -15.38
C ALA A 47 21.53 7.18 -14.98
N PHE A 48 22.42 6.35 -15.52
CA PHE A 48 22.52 4.93 -15.17
C PHE A 48 22.93 4.73 -13.71
N LYS A 49 23.98 5.41 -13.23
CA LYS A 49 24.41 5.36 -11.82
C LYS A 49 23.28 5.79 -10.89
N SER A 50 22.61 6.90 -11.18
CA SER A 50 21.48 7.37 -10.38
C SER A 50 20.33 6.35 -10.31
N GLN A 51 20.06 5.61 -11.40
CA GLN A 51 19.07 4.54 -11.39
C GLN A 51 19.50 3.34 -10.55
N VAL A 52 20.77 2.94 -10.61
CA VAL A 52 21.33 1.85 -9.80
C VAL A 52 21.28 2.20 -8.32
N ASP A 53 21.75 3.39 -7.94
CA ASP A 53 21.76 3.87 -6.55
C ASP A 53 20.34 3.92 -5.97
N ARG A 54 19.35 4.34 -6.77
CA ARG A 54 17.94 4.33 -6.36
C ARG A 54 17.42 2.91 -6.14
N LYS A 55 17.77 1.97 -7.02
CA LYS A 55 17.34 0.55 -6.89
C LYS A 55 17.96 -0.08 -5.65
N GLU A 56 19.23 0.16 -5.38
CA GLU A 56 19.92 -0.33 -4.19
C GLU A 56 19.33 0.25 -2.91
N THR A 57 19.01 1.55 -2.90
CA THR A 57 18.34 2.21 -1.76
C THR A 57 16.96 1.60 -1.49
N VAL A 58 16.15 1.40 -2.53
CA VAL A 58 14.82 0.79 -2.43
C VAL A 58 14.89 -0.64 -1.91
N TRP A 59 15.84 -1.43 -2.41
CA TRP A 59 16.08 -2.80 -1.96
C TRP A 59 16.44 -2.84 -0.48
N THR A 60 17.43 -2.04 -0.09
CA THR A 60 17.91 -1.95 1.30
C THR A 60 16.78 -1.56 2.27
N LEU A 61 15.94 -0.61 1.88
CA LEU A 61 14.78 -0.21 2.69
C LEU A 61 13.72 -1.32 2.77
N THR A 62 13.47 -2.04 1.67
CA THR A 62 12.51 -3.14 1.64
C THR A 62 12.99 -4.29 2.52
N GLU A 63 14.28 -4.64 2.49
CA GLU A 63 14.86 -5.64 3.38
C GLU A 63 14.83 -5.20 4.85
N LYS A 64 15.06 -3.91 5.13
CA LYS A 64 15.04 -3.37 6.49
C LYS A 64 13.63 -3.34 7.10
N TYR A 65 12.63 -2.91 6.33
CA TYR A 65 11.27 -2.68 6.83
C TYR A 65 10.28 -3.80 6.48
N GLY A 66 10.65 -4.74 5.62
CA GLY A 66 9.86 -5.91 5.28
C GLY A 66 9.57 -6.82 6.47
N PRO A 67 10.59 -7.29 7.22
CA PRO A 67 10.38 -8.17 8.38
C PRO A 67 9.55 -7.52 9.50
N PRO A 68 9.77 -6.25 9.89
CA PRO A 68 8.87 -5.59 10.86
C PRO A 68 7.42 -5.45 10.37
N LEU A 69 7.20 -5.18 9.08
CA LEU A 69 5.86 -5.15 8.50
C LEU A 69 5.20 -6.54 8.51
N LEU A 70 5.98 -7.59 8.23
CA LEU A 70 5.53 -8.99 8.30
C LEU A 70 5.02 -9.32 9.70
N VAL A 71 5.83 -9.05 10.74
CA VAL A 71 5.45 -9.29 12.14
C VAL A 71 4.18 -8.52 12.51
N ALA A 72 4.13 -7.22 12.19
CA ALA A 72 2.96 -6.41 12.51
C ALA A 72 1.68 -6.88 11.77
N ALA A 73 1.82 -7.33 10.52
CA ALA A 73 0.70 -7.91 9.77
C ALA A 73 0.27 -9.27 10.36
N TYR A 74 1.23 -10.10 10.77
CA TYR A 74 0.98 -11.40 11.39
C TYR A 74 0.27 -11.28 12.75
N ASP A 75 0.74 -10.38 13.62
CA ASP A 75 0.13 -10.16 14.94
C ASP A 75 -1.30 -9.63 14.78
N LEU A 76 -1.50 -8.68 13.87
CA LEU A 76 -2.83 -8.12 13.61
C LEU A 76 -3.78 -9.15 13.00
N GLN A 77 -3.35 -9.95 12.00
CA GLN A 77 -4.22 -10.98 11.42
C GLN A 77 -4.58 -12.04 12.45
N THR A 78 -3.63 -12.47 13.29
CA THR A 78 -3.87 -13.44 14.36
C THR A 78 -4.90 -12.90 15.33
N ARG A 79 -4.75 -11.63 15.74
CA ARG A 79 -5.70 -10.98 16.63
C ARG A 79 -7.10 -10.89 16.03
N LEU A 80 -7.21 -10.53 14.76
CA LEU A 80 -8.50 -10.47 14.07
C LEU A 80 -9.14 -11.85 13.98
N TYR A 81 -8.35 -12.89 13.67
CA TYR A 81 -8.81 -14.28 13.66
C TYR A 81 -9.37 -14.67 15.03
N GLU A 82 -8.63 -14.41 16.11
CA GLU A 82 -9.10 -14.67 17.47
C GLU A 82 -10.43 -13.96 17.80
N LEU A 83 -10.56 -12.71 17.38
CA LEU A 83 -11.77 -11.92 17.61
C LEU A 83 -12.97 -12.49 16.86
N VAL A 84 -12.81 -12.97 15.62
CA VAL A 84 -13.92 -13.37 14.74
C VAL A 84 -14.23 -14.87 14.76
N GLU A 85 -13.27 -15.75 15.08
CA GLU A 85 -13.48 -17.20 15.16
C GLU A 85 -13.71 -17.69 16.58
N TYR A 86 -12.95 -17.18 17.55
CA TYR A 86 -13.03 -17.69 18.92
C TYR A 86 -14.04 -16.91 19.77
N PRO A 87 -14.69 -17.61 20.74
CA PRO A 87 -15.51 -16.94 21.73
C PRO A 87 -14.62 -16.06 22.62
N ILE A 88 -14.93 -14.77 22.69
CA ILE A 88 -14.22 -13.85 23.57
C ILE A 88 -14.43 -14.28 25.02
N SER A 89 -13.33 -14.37 25.77
CA SER A 89 -13.39 -14.87 27.15
C SER A 89 -14.38 -14.05 27.99
N ARG A 90 -15.11 -14.74 28.85
CA ARG A 90 -16.12 -14.13 29.72
C ARG A 90 -15.56 -12.98 30.57
N GLN A 91 -14.29 -13.07 30.97
CA GLN A 91 -13.62 -12.05 31.77
C GLN A 91 -13.53 -10.71 31.03
N HIS A 92 -13.25 -10.73 29.72
CA HIS A 92 -13.17 -9.53 28.90
C HIS A 92 -14.56 -8.92 28.63
N LEU A 93 -15.63 -9.73 28.60
CA LEU A 93 -16.99 -9.24 28.37
C LEU A 93 -17.73 -8.79 29.64
N THR A 94 -17.35 -9.30 30.81
CA THR A 94 -18.06 -9.00 32.07
C THR A 94 -17.56 -7.71 32.73
N LYS A 95 -16.29 -7.35 32.50
CA LYS A 95 -15.66 -6.17 33.09
C LYS A 95 -15.52 -5.07 32.03
N PRO A 96 -15.93 -3.82 32.30
CA PRO A 96 -15.78 -2.73 31.34
C PRO A 96 -14.31 -2.50 30.97
N GLU A 97 -13.39 -2.68 31.92
CA GLU A 97 -11.95 -2.55 31.69
C GLU A 97 -11.43 -3.62 30.71
N GLY A 98 -12.00 -4.83 30.77
CA GLY A 98 -11.59 -5.93 29.90
C GLY A 98 -11.99 -5.71 28.44
N LEU A 99 -13.16 -5.10 28.20
CA LEU A 99 -13.59 -4.74 26.86
C LEU A 99 -12.76 -3.58 26.30
N GLU A 100 -12.48 -2.58 27.13
CA GLU A 100 -11.61 -1.46 26.76
C GLU A 100 -10.19 -1.94 26.44
N ASP A 101 -9.58 -2.75 27.30
CA ASP A 101 -8.25 -3.35 27.06
C ASP A 101 -8.21 -4.15 25.75
N LEU A 102 -9.27 -4.91 25.45
CA LEU A 102 -9.40 -5.65 24.18
C LEU A 102 -9.37 -4.70 22.97
N LYS A 103 -10.12 -3.60 23.02
CA LYS A 103 -10.17 -2.60 21.95
C LYS A 103 -8.84 -1.89 21.80
N VAL A 104 -8.30 -1.34 22.89
CA VAL A 104 -7.05 -0.58 22.89
C VAL A 104 -5.89 -1.45 22.38
N PHE A 105 -5.81 -2.71 22.80
CA PHE A 105 -4.77 -3.62 22.31
C PHE A 105 -4.93 -3.95 20.82
N THR A 106 -6.15 -4.13 20.34
CA THR A 106 -6.37 -4.37 18.90
C THR A 106 -6.05 -3.11 18.08
N CYS A 107 -6.39 -1.92 18.58
CA CYS A 107 -5.99 -0.64 18.00
C CYS A 107 -4.47 -0.45 17.98
N TYR A 108 -3.74 -0.93 18.99
CA TYR A 108 -2.28 -0.91 19.00
C TYR A 108 -1.68 -1.72 17.86
N LEU A 109 -2.14 -2.95 17.65
CA LEU A 109 -1.66 -3.80 16.55
C LEU A 109 -1.97 -3.17 15.18
N LEU A 110 -3.16 -2.59 15.04
CA LEU A 110 -3.51 -1.81 13.84
C LEU A 110 -2.58 -0.61 13.67
N ALA A 111 -2.31 0.14 14.73
CA ALA A 111 -1.44 1.31 14.69
C ALA A 111 0.00 0.93 14.32
N GLN A 112 0.50 -0.19 14.83
CA GLN A 112 1.81 -0.73 14.52
C GLN A 112 1.92 -1.12 13.03
N TYR A 113 0.91 -1.84 12.50
CA TYR A 113 0.83 -2.14 11.07
C TYR A 113 0.81 -0.85 10.23
N LEU A 114 -0.05 0.12 10.59
CA LEU A 114 -0.16 1.39 9.88
C LEU A 114 1.15 2.18 9.88
N ALA A 115 1.90 2.15 10.99
CA ALA A 115 3.20 2.78 11.10
C ALA A 115 4.21 2.18 10.12
N TYR A 116 4.39 0.85 10.11
CA TYR A 116 5.31 0.20 9.17
C TYR A 116 4.88 0.35 7.72
N ALA A 117 3.57 0.26 7.44
CA ALA A 117 3.03 0.53 6.12
C ALA A 117 3.29 1.98 5.67
N HIS A 118 3.16 2.95 6.58
CA HIS A 118 3.46 4.36 6.32
C HIS A 118 4.96 4.60 6.10
N ILE A 119 5.83 3.99 6.90
CA ILE A 119 7.28 4.07 6.74
C ILE A 119 7.69 3.51 5.36
N LEU A 120 7.16 2.34 4.99
CA LEU A 120 7.45 1.75 3.69
C LEU A 120 6.99 2.65 2.54
N ARG A 121 5.78 3.24 2.63
CA ARG A 121 5.25 4.17 1.63
C ARG A 121 6.08 5.44 1.49
N THR A 122 6.49 6.06 2.60
CA THR A 122 7.18 7.35 2.59
C THR A 122 8.66 7.20 2.28
N LYS A 123 9.34 6.20 2.84
CA LYS A 123 10.79 6.02 2.68
C LYS A 123 11.17 5.33 1.38
N VAL A 124 10.37 4.37 0.92
CA VAL A 124 10.59 3.70 -0.37
C VAL A 124 10.03 4.55 -1.53
N GLY A 125 9.59 5.79 -1.24
CA GLY A 125 9.11 6.75 -2.23
C GLY A 125 7.98 6.18 -3.05
N TYR A 126 6.91 5.70 -2.40
CA TYR A 126 5.72 5.12 -3.01
C TYR A 126 6.03 4.33 -4.29
N LEU A 127 7.10 3.53 -4.24
CA LEU A 127 7.25 2.34 -5.05
C LEU A 127 7.45 2.61 -6.55
N SER A 128 8.70 2.93 -6.89
CA SER A 128 9.35 2.71 -8.20
C SER A 128 9.34 1.22 -8.64
N PHE A 129 8.20 0.56 -8.54
CA PHE A 129 8.06 -0.90 -8.69
C PHE A 129 7.66 -1.33 -10.09
N ASN A 130 7.84 -0.49 -11.12
CA ASN A 130 7.46 -0.90 -12.46
C ASN A 130 8.15 -2.18 -12.93
N ASP A 131 9.35 -2.48 -12.40
CA ASP A 131 10.13 -3.62 -12.86
C ASP A 131 9.97 -4.89 -12.01
N ASP A 132 9.56 -4.79 -10.73
CA ASP A 132 9.51 -5.94 -9.82
C ASP A 132 8.06 -6.37 -9.53
N ALA A 133 7.66 -7.50 -10.11
CA ALA A 133 6.31 -8.08 -9.99
C ALA A 133 5.92 -8.43 -8.53
N ARG A 134 6.90 -8.78 -7.68
CA ARG A 134 6.63 -9.10 -6.28
C ARG A 134 6.29 -7.83 -5.50
N LEU A 135 7.09 -6.79 -5.69
CA LEU A 135 6.88 -5.51 -5.03
C LEU A 135 5.55 -4.86 -5.48
N GLN A 136 5.17 -5.06 -6.76
CA GLN A 136 3.83 -4.73 -7.25
C GLN A 136 2.72 -5.48 -6.51
N SER A 137 2.93 -6.77 -6.22
CA SER A 137 1.94 -7.59 -5.51
C SER A 137 1.76 -7.13 -4.05
N ILE A 138 2.87 -6.84 -3.35
CA ILE A 138 2.83 -6.28 -1.99
C ILE A 138 2.08 -4.94 -1.99
N ARG A 139 2.44 -4.03 -2.91
CA ARG A 139 1.75 -2.74 -3.07
C ARG A 139 0.25 -2.91 -3.25
N LYS A 140 -0.13 -3.86 -4.10
CA LYS A 140 -1.51 -4.15 -4.46
C LYS A 140 -2.30 -4.62 -3.24
N ILE A 141 -1.74 -5.52 -2.44
CA ILE A 141 -2.39 -6.00 -1.21
C ILE A 141 -2.50 -4.89 -0.18
N MET A 142 -1.44 -4.10 0.05
CA MET A 142 -1.48 -2.95 0.94
C MET A 142 -2.56 -1.94 0.52
N TYR A 143 -2.73 -1.72 -0.79
CA TYR A 143 -3.80 -0.88 -1.32
C TYR A 143 -5.20 -1.47 -1.12
N MET A 144 -5.35 -2.81 -1.18
CA MET A 144 -6.62 -3.45 -0.84
C MET A 144 -6.95 -3.31 0.64
N ILE A 145 -5.97 -3.47 1.52
CA ILE A 145 -6.14 -3.23 2.96
C ILE A 145 -6.56 -1.77 3.17
N ASP A 146 -5.92 -0.84 2.45
CA ASP A 146 -6.30 0.56 2.53
C ASP A 146 -7.73 0.83 2.06
N GLU A 147 -8.20 0.10 1.04
CA GLU A 147 -9.54 0.23 0.51
C GLU A 147 -10.59 -0.34 1.46
N GLU A 148 -10.34 -1.51 2.07
CA GLU A 148 -11.22 -2.06 3.11
C GLU A 148 -11.35 -1.09 4.29
N LEU A 149 -10.25 -0.46 4.68
CA LEU A 149 -10.27 0.56 5.70
C LEU A 149 -11.05 1.81 5.25
N ASP A 150 -11.01 2.23 3.99
CA ASP A 150 -11.62 3.50 3.54
C ASP A 150 -13.12 3.40 3.20
N ARG A 151 -13.53 2.29 2.57
CA ARG A 151 -14.79 2.23 1.81
C ARG A 151 -15.84 1.30 2.39
N ARG A 152 -15.60 0.72 3.55
CA ARG A 152 -16.52 -0.26 4.08
C ARG A 152 -17.87 0.36 4.38
N ARG A 153 -18.92 -0.37 4.01
CA ARG A 153 -20.31 -0.04 4.34
C ARG A 153 -20.86 -1.03 5.35
N ASP A 154 -21.70 -0.54 6.26
CA ASP A 154 -22.59 -1.39 7.06
C ASP A 154 -23.73 -1.96 6.19
N ALA A 155 -24.65 -2.71 6.81
CA ALA A 155 -25.80 -3.29 6.10
C ALA A 155 -26.76 -2.21 5.57
N GLU A 156 -26.76 -1.04 6.20
CA GLU A 156 -27.56 0.13 5.89
C GLU A 156 -26.94 1.03 4.80
N GLY A 157 -25.70 0.75 4.39
CA GLY A 157 -24.99 1.49 3.35
C GLY A 157 -24.23 2.73 3.86
N ASN A 158 -24.10 2.93 5.17
CA ASN A 158 -23.31 4.01 5.76
C ASN A 158 -21.83 3.70 5.69
N ASN A 159 -20.99 4.71 5.48
CA ASN A 159 -19.55 4.52 5.54
C ASN A 159 -19.09 4.28 6.97
N VAL A 160 -18.64 3.06 7.25
CA VAL A 160 -17.97 2.71 8.51
C VAL A 160 -16.44 2.75 8.36
N GLY A 161 -15.92 3.13 7.18
CA GLY A 161 -14.49 3.23 6.93
C GLY A 161 -13.72 4.22 7.81
N VAL A 162 -12.48 3.88 8.14
CA VAL A 162 -11.47 4.76 8.73
C VAL A 162 -10.98 5.76 7.69
N TRP A 163 -11.16 7.05 7.99
CA TRP A 163 -10.74 8.15 7.12
C TRP A 163 -9.23 8.08 6.77
N PRO A 164 -8.81 8.30 5.51
CA PRO A 164 -7.41 8.24 5.10
C PRO A 164 -6.46 9.10 5.94
N ALA A 165 -6.87 10.32 6.29
CA ALA A 165 -6.02 11.20 7.10
C ALA A 165 -5.83 10.68 8.54
N ALA A 166 -6.85 10.02 9.12
CA ALA A 166 -6.74 9.42 10.45
C ALA A 166 -5.68 8.30 10.46
N ARG A 167 -5.60 7.49 9.39
CA ARG A 167 -4.57 6.44 9.26
C ARG A 167 -3.16 7.00 9.15
N ILE A 168 -2.98 8.07 8.38
CA ILE A 168 -1.69 8.77 8.28
C ILE A 168 -1.31 9.33 9.64
N LEU A 169 -2.25 10.01 10.31
CA LEU A 169 -2.03 10.60 11.63
C LEU A 169 -1.62 9.55 12.67
N VAL A 170 -2.30 8.40 12.70
CA VAL A 170 -1.91 7.27 13.55
C VAL A 170 -0.50 6.78 13.20
N GLY A 171 -0.22 6.55 11.92
CA GLY A 171 1.08 6.07 11.47
C GLY A 171 2.21 7.01 11.89
N GLU A 172 1.99 8.33 11.74
CA GLU A 172 2.92 9.37 12.18
C GLU A 172 3.09 9.43 13.70
N ARG A 173 1.98 9.37 14.45
CA ARG A 173 2.02 9.36 15.92
C ARG A 173 2.69 8.11 16.48
N MET A 174 2.63 6.99 15.77
CA MET A 174 3.31 5.75 16.15
C MET A 174 4.81 5.76 15.87
N MET A 175 5.33 6.67 15.05
CA MET A 175 6.77 6.82 14.86
C MET A 175 7.37 7.52 16.09
N ALA A 176 8.30 6.84 16.76
CA ALA A 176 9.08 7.42 17.85
C ALA A 176 10.16 8.33 17.27
N VAL A 177 10.44 9.45 17.96
CA VAL A 177 11.56 10.32 17.62
C VAL A 177 12.85 9.52 17.84
N PRO A 178 13.67 9.29 16.79
CA PRO A 178 14.89 8.53 16.96
C PRO A 178 15.85 9.30 17.87
N SER A 179 16.50 8.60 18.80
CA SER A 179 17.64 9.19 19.51
C SER A 179 18.78 9.41 18.51
N GLU A 180 19.59 10.45 18.70
CA GLU A 180 20.74 10.73 17.81
C GLU A 180 21.68 9.53 17.69
N VAL A 181 21.82 8.76 18.78
CA VAL A 181 22.62 7.55 18.84
C VAL A 181 22.03 6.44 17.95
N ASN A 182 20.72 6.21 18.02
CA ASN A 182 20.06 5.19 17.20
C ASN A 182 20.04 5.61 15.72
N ALA A 183 19.86 6.91 15.44
CA ALA A 183 19.94 7.43 14.08
C ALA A 183 21.33 7.18 13.46
N ALA A 184 22.42 7.36 14.22
CA ALA A 184 23.77 7.11 13.75
C ALA A 184 24.06 5.61 13.52
N LEU A 185 23.60 4.73 14.42
CA LEU A 185 23.81 3.28 14.31
C LEU A 185 23.02 2.65 13.16
N ASP A 186 21.83 3.17 12.87
CA ASP A 186 20.95 2.68 11.80
C ASP A 186 21.22 3.30 10.42
N GLY A 187 22.34 4.02 10.27
CA GLY A 187 22.73 4.68 9.01
C GLY A 187 21.78 5.81 8.61
N GLY A 188 21.16 6.50 9.58
CA GLY A 188 20.18 7.57 9.35
C GLY A 188 18.79 7.08 8.93
N LEU A 189 18.60 5.76 8.82
CA LEU A 189 17.36 5.12 8.36
C LEU A 189 16.56 4.49 9.52
N GLY A 190 16.87 4.78 10.78
CA GLY A 190 16.27 4.10 11.94
C GLY A 190 14.97 4.74 12.42
N VAL A 191 13.86 4.52 11.72
CA VAL A 191 12.55 4.89 12.27
C VAL A 191 12.13 3.80 13.26
N GLN A 192 11.98 4.18 14.53
CA GLN A 192 11.46 3.31 15.57
C GLN A 192 9.95 3.48 15.68
N VAL A 193 9.24 2.38 15.93
CA VAL A 193 7.80 2.39 16.18
C VAL A 193 7.57 2.26 17.69
N LYS A 194 6.61 3.02 18.24
CA LYS A 194 6.28 3.01 19.66
C LYS A 194 5.86 1.62 20.13
N GLY A 195 6.36 1.23 21.30
CA GLY A 195 5.94 0.01 21.98
C GLY A 195 4.58 0.17 22.67
N TRP A 196 4.01 -0.96 23.13
CA TRP A 196 2.71 -1.00 23.79
C TRP A 196 2.56 -0.03 24.98
N ASP A 197 3.56 0.05 25.87
CA ASP A 197 3.50 0.94 27.04
C ASP A 197 3.39 2.43 26.65
N GLN A 198 4.14 2.85 25.63
CA GLN A 198 4.09 4.22 25.12
C GLN A 198 2.74 4.50 24.44
N PHE A 199 2.29 3.59 23.56
CA PHE A 199 0.99 3.70 22.90
C PHE A 199 -0.14 3.81 23.93
N ARG A 200 -0.14 2.96 24.96
CA ARG A 200 -1.18 2.94 25.99
C ARG A 200 -1.24 4.26 26.77
N LYS A 201 -0.10 4.86 27.10
CA LYS A 201 -0.04 6.17 27.80
C LYS A 201 -0.62 7.29 26.94
N GLU A 202 -0.33 7.27 25.65
CA GLU A 202 -0.77 8.30 24.71
C GLU A 202 -2.15 8.02 24.10
N TYR A 203 -2.77 6.89 24.40
CA TYR A 203 -3.98 6.43 23.72
C TYR A 203 -5.10 7.46 23.78
N ASN A 204 -5.39 7.97 24.98
CA ASN A 204 -6.50 8.91 25.19
C ASN A 204 -6.29 10.26 24.50
N GLU A 205 -5.06 10.75 24.42
CA GLU A 205 -4.73 12.08 23.89
C GLU A 205 -4.47 12.06 22.38
N GLY A 206 -3.91 10.96 21.87
CA GLY A 206 -3.37 10.90 20.51
C GLY A 206 -3.93 9.80 19.62
N PHE A 207 -4.59 8.77 20.14
CA PHE A 207 -5.02 7.65 19.31
C PHE A 207 -6.52 7.38 19.36
N ARG A 208 -7.20 7.72 20.45
CA ARG A 208 -8.60 7.39 20.69
C ARG A 208 -9.52 7.94 19.60
N GLU A 209 -9.39 9.21 19.26
CA GLU A 209 -10.22 9.86 18.23
C GLU A 209 -9.99 9.25 16.83
N PRO A 210 -8.75 9.22 16.27
CA PRO A 210 -8.55 8.66 14.93
C PRO A 210 -8.80 7.15 14.83
N MET A 211 -8.76 6.42 15.95
CA MET A 211 -9.08 4.98 16.03
C MET A 211 -10.54 4.69 16.39
N GLY A 212 -11.36 5.72 16.65
CA GLY A 212 -12.75 5.54 17.10
C GLY A 212 -13.57 4.64 16.17
N TYR A 213 -13.42 4.82 14.85
CA TYR A 213 -14.07 3.99 13.83
C TYR A 213 -13.71 2.51 13.92
N PHE A 214 -12.45 2.20 14.23
CA PHE A 214 -12.03 0.81 14.37
C PHE A 214 -12.53 0.19 15.68
N CYS A 215 -12.60 0.98 16.77
CA CYS A 215 -13.28 0.57 17.99
C CYS A 215 -14.77 0.28 17.74
N GLU A 216 -15.43 1.10 16.92
CA GLU A 216 -16.82 0.90 16.51
C GLU A 216 -17.01 -0.40 15.73
N TRP A 217 -16.05 -0.81 14.87
CA TRP A 217 -16.12 -2.12 14.20
C TRP A 217 -16.12 -3.29 15.18
N ILE A 218 -15.34 -3.18 16.26
CA ILE A 218 -15.31 -4.18 17.31
C ILE A 218 -16.66 -4.19 18.05
N ASP A 219 -17.23 -3.01 18.34
CA ASP A 219 -18.55 -2.90 18.96
C ASP A 219 -19.67 -3.50 18.11
N LEU A 220 -19.70 -3.17 16.81
CA LEU A 220 -20.63 -3.75 15.85
C LEU A 220 -20.45 -5.27 15.77
N MET A 221 -19.22 -5.79 15.69
CA MET A 221 -19.02 -7.24 15.71
C MET A 221 -19.61 -7.89 16.98
N LEU A 222 -19.41 -7.29 18.15
CA LEU A 222 -19.94 -7.80 19.41
C LEU A 222 -21.47 -7.75 19.47
N GLU A 223 -22.07 -6.65 19.03
CA GLU A 223 -23.52 -6.50 18.96
C GLU A 223 -24.13 -7.45 17.94
N GLY A 224 -23.50 -7.62 16.78
CA GLY A 224 -23.88 -8.57 15.75
C GLY A 224 -23.88 -10.00 16.28
N ARG A 225 -22.84 -10.40 17.02
CA ARG A 225 -22.81 -11.71 17.69
C ARG A 225 -23.95 -11.90 18.68
N LYS A 226 -24.25 -10.87 19.49
CA LYS A 226 -25.35 -10.89 20.46
C LYS A 226 -26.72 -11.01 19.78
N THR A 227 -26.91 -10.29 18.67
CA THR A 227 -28.16 -10.25 17.89
C THR A 227 -28.25 -11.34 16.82
N LYS A 228 -27.19 -12.17 16.67
CA LYS A 228 -27.03 -13.20 15.64
C LYS A 228 -27.07 -12.66 14.21
N GLN A 229 -26.48 -11.48 14.00
CA GLN A 229 -26.23 -10.89 12.68
C GLN A 229 -24.80 -11.24 12.23
N PRO A 230 -24.61 -12.27 11.39
CA PRO A 230 -23.28 -12.75 11.00
C PRO A 230 -22.51 -11.78 10.10
N THR A 231 -23.16 -10.72 9.59
CA THR A 231 -22.55 -9.79 8.64
C THR A 231 -21.80 -8.64 9.30
N TRP A 232 -22.01 -8.40 10.59
CA TRP A 232 -21.44 -7.24 11.29
C TRP A 232 -19.94 -7.40 11.59
N ASP A 233 -19.42 -8.63 11.53
CA ASP A 233 -17.98 -8.92 11.67
C ASP A 233 -17.24 -9.00 10.33
N ALA A 234 -17.95 -8.82 9.21
CA ALA A 234 -17.42 -8.92 7.87
C ALA A 234 -16.21 -7.99 7.58
N PRO A 235 -16.16 -6.74 8.09
CA PRO A 235 -15.00 -5.88 7.91
C PRO A 235 -13.72 -6.48 8.50
N LEU A 236 -13.80 -7.00 9.73
CA LEU A 236 -12.68 -7.61 10.44
C LEU A 236 -12.20 -8.88 9.75
N ARG A 237 -13.12 -9.71 9.25
CA ARG A 237 -12.79 -10.92 8.48
C ARG A 237 -12.11 -10.60 7.16
N CYS A 238 -12.62 -9.62 6.40
CA CYS A 238 -12.02 -9.21 5.12
C CYS A 238 -10.62 -8.63 5.33
N MET A 239 -10.46 -7.82 6.36
CA MET A 239 -9.16 -7.29 6.75
C MET A 239 -8.18 -8.40 7.15
N GLN A 240 -8.64 -9.39 7.93
CA GLN A 240 -7.84 -10.55 8.32
C GLN A 240 -7.35 -11.33 7.09
N HIS A 241 -8.22 -11.62 6.12
CA HIS A 241 -7.84 -12.33 4.90
C HIS A 241 -6.77 -11.58 4.09
N LEU A 242 -6.90 -10.26 3.97
CA LEU A 242 -5.93 -9.44 3.25
C LEU A 242 -4.58 -9.37 3.97
N LEU A 243 -4.59 -9.39 5.30
CA LEU A 243 -3.37 -9.44 6.09
C LEU A 243 -2.70 -10.81 5.99
N VAL A 244 -3.44 -11.92 5.98
CA VAL A 244 -2.90 -13.27 5.68
C VAL A 244 -2.24 -13.28 4.30
N ASP A 245 -2.92 -12.72 3.29
CA ASP A 245 -2.35 -12.58 1.95
C ASP A 245 -1.06 -11.74 1.95
N LEU A 246 -0.98 -10.69 2.79
CA LEU A 246 0.22 -9.87 2.93
C LEU A 246 1.36 -10.66 3.60
N VAL A 247 1.05 -11.41 4.66
CA VAL A 247 2.00 -12.26 5.40
C VAL A 247 2.61 -13.29 4.46
N ASP A 248 1.78 -14.05 3.71
CA ASP A 248 2.21 -15.02 2.69
C ASP A 248 3.19 -14.39 1.67
N PHE A 249 2.91 -13.16 1.23
CA PHE A 249 3.80 -12.47 0.29
C PHE A 249 5.10 -11.93 0.91
N LEU A 250 5.13 -11.66 2.20
CA LEU A 250 6.30 -11.14 2.91
C LEU A 250 7.18 -12.28 3.47
N ASP A 251 6.58 -13.39 3.91
CA ASP A 251 7.24 -14.54 4.54
C ASP A 251 7.86 -15.50 3.50
N LYS A 252 9.00 -15.09 2.94
CA LYS A 252 9.71 -15.89 1.93
C LYS A 252 10.13 -17.27 2.41
N ASP A 253 10.46 -17.33 3.70
CA ASP A 253 11.14 -18.46 4.30
C ASP A 253 10.16 -19.39 5.04
N GLY A 254 8.86 -19.04 5.05
CA GLY A 254 7.82 -19.79 5.73
C GLY A 254 8.00 -19.83 7.25
N ALA A 255 8.54 -18.76 7.86
CA ALA A 255 8.80 -18.73 9.29
C ALA A 255 7.53 -18.56 10.14
N TYR A 256 6.44 -18.07 9.54
CA TYR A 256 5.15 -17.78 10.19
C TYR A 256 3.99 -18.60 9.60
N THR A 257 4.10 -19.05 8.36
CA THR A 257 3.05 -19.82 7.67
C THR A 257 3.55 -21.22 7.34
N ASP A 258 3.47 -22.13 8.31
CA ASP A 258 3.75 -23.57 8.09
C ASP A 258 2.58 -24.30 7.41
N ASP A 259 1.35 -23.80 7.64
CA ASP A 259 0.10 -24.36 7.14
C ASP A 259 -0.27 -23.81 5.74
N GLU A 260 -1.26 -24.42 5.08
CA GLU A 260 -1.81 -23.86 3.85
C GLU A 260 -2.40 -22.46 4.15
N VAL A 261 -2.10 -21.48 3.29
CA VAL A 261 -2.50 -20.06 3.49
C VAL A 261 -4.00 -19.90 3.72
N ASP A 262 -4.82 -20.79 3.15
CA ASP A 262 -6.26 -20.76 3.29
C ASP A 262 -6.75 -21.30 4.67
N ASP A 263 -5.94 -22.08 5.38
CA ASP A 263 -6.23 -22.54 6.76
C ASP A 263 -6.05 -21.43 7.79
N LEU A 264 -5.20 -20.44 7.48
CA LEU A 264 -5.00 -19.25 8.32
C LEU A 264 -6.15 -18.24 8.19
N LYS A 265 -7.00 -18.37 7.17
CA LYS A 265 -8.11 -17.44 6.94
C LYS A 265 -9.31 -17.83 7.80
N CYS A 266 -9.92 -16.84 8.44
CA CYS A 266 -11.18 -17.05 9.15
C CYS A 266 -12.30 -17.48 8.18
N ALA A 267 -13.36 -18.09 8.71
CA ALA A 267 -14.54 -18.43 7.94
C ALA A 267 -15.14 -17.20 7.24
N GLN A 268 -15.83 -17.44 6.13
CA GLN A 268 -16.47 -16.39 5.36
C GLN A 268 -17.63 -15.80 6.16
N SER A 269 -17.77 -14.47 6.16
CA SER A 269 -18.85 -13.79 6.90
C SER A 269 -20.24 -14.10 6.35
N GLN A 270 -20.34 -14.36 5.04
CA GLN A 270 -21.58 -14.69 4.34
C GLN A 270 -21.29 -15.39 3.01
N VAL A 271 -22.31 -16.09 2.48
CA VAL A 271 -22.35 -16.49 1.07
C VAL A 271 -22.36 -15.19 0.25
N MET A 272 -21.27 -14.88 -0.46
CA MET A 272 -20.96 -13.57 -1.10
C MET A 272 -20.17 -12.57 -0.25
N CYS A 273 -19.43 -13.01 0.76
CA CYS A 273 -18.43 -12.16 1.38
C CYS A 273 -17.33 -11.87 0.34
N ASP A 274 -16.95 -10.60 0.12
CA ASP A 274 -15.84 -10.24 -0.77
C ASP A 274 -14.46 -10.76 -0.30
N CYS A 275 -14.45 -11.54 0.78
CA CYS A 275 -13.32 -12.20 1.38
C CYS A 275 -12.99 -13.51 0.62
N PHE A 276 -12.18 -13.35 -0.45
CA PHE A 276 -11.18 -14.25 -1.07
C PHE A 276 -11.36 -15.78 -1.24
N GLY A 277 -12.43 -16.41 -0.75
CA GLY A 277 -12.72 -17.82 -1.02
C GLY A 277 -13.15 -18.05 -2.49
N THR A 278 -12.74 -19.16 -3.10
CA THR A 278 -13.31 -19.62 -4.39
C THR A 278 -14.83 -19.77 -4.32
N VAL A 279 -15.34 -20.11 -3.12
CA VAL A 279 -16.77 -20.20 -2.79
C VAL A 279 -17.46 -18.81 -2.79
N CYS A 280 -16.73 -17.73 -2.51
CA CYS A 280 -17.30 -16.39 -2.37
C CYS A 280 -17.66 -15.70 -3.70
N MET A 281 -16.96 -16.01 -4.78
CA MET A 281 -17.08 -15.23 -6.02
C MET A 281 -18.30 -15.59 -6.86
N LYS A 282 -19.14 -16.55 -6.43
CA LYS A 282 -20.26 -17.10 -7.23
C LYS A 282 -19.85 -17.42 -8.68
N LEU A 283 -18.59 -17.78 -8.88
CA LEU A 283 -18.16 -18.25 -10.18
C LEU A 283 -18.88 -19.59 -10.39
N GLU A 284 -19.55 -19.70 -11.52
CA GLU A 284 -20.27 -20.90 -11.93
C GLU A 284 -19.70 -21.38 -13.27
N GLY A 285 -19.76 -22.69 -13.52
CA GLY A 285 -19.31 -23.27 -14.78
C GLY A 285 -17.81 -23.07 -15.05
N GLU A 286 -17.48 -22.72 -16.30
CA GLU A 286 -16.10 -22.62 -16.79
C GLU A 286 -15.27 -21.55 -16.07
N GLU A 287 -15.90 -20.49 -15.53
CA GLU A 287 -15.18 -19.43 -14.81
C GLU A 287 -14.69 -19.90 -13.44
N ALA A 288 -15.48 -20.72 -12.73
CA ALA A 288 -15.05 -21.36 -11.49
C ALA A 288 -13.93 -22.35 -11.75
N GLU A 289 -14.09 -23.18 -12.79
CA GLU A 289 -13.11 -24.18 -13.17
C GLU A 289 -11.78 -23.53 -13.60
N GLN A 290 -11.84 -22.45 -14.38
CA GLN A 290 -10.67 -21.65 -14.72
C GLN A 290 -10.08 -20.96 -13.49
N ALA A 291 -10.89 -20.40 -12.59
CA ALA A 291 -10.41 -19.80 -11.36
C ALA A 291 -9.66 -20.80 -10.46
N THR A 292 -10.15 -22.02 -10.31
CA THR A 292 -9.44 -23.11 -9.61
C THR A 292 -8.15 -23.55 -10.33
N LYS A 293 -8.07 -23.39 -11.65
CA LYS A 293 -6.89 -23.73 -12.46
C LYS A 293 -5.93 -22.54 -12.66
N MET A 294 -6.35 -21.32 -12.34
CA MET A 294 -5.54 -20.12 -12.48
C MET A 294 -4.50 -20.12 -11.36
N LYS A 295 -3.25 -19.77 -11.71
CA LYS A 295 -2.26 -19.40 -10.70
C LYS A 295 -2.85 -18.30 -9.83
N TYR A 296 -2.69 -18.46 -8.52
CA TYR A 296 -3.17 -17.55 -7.47
C TYR A 296 -2.98 -16.05 -7.81
N THR A 297 -1.87 -15.70 -8.47
CA THR A 297 -1.59 -14.34 -8.96
C THR A 297 -2.59 -13.82 -10.00
N LYS A 298 -2.99 -14.63 -11.00
CA LYS A 298 -4.00 -14.24 -12.00
C LYS A 298 -5.39 -14.10 -11.38
N LEU A 299 -5.72 -14.96 -10.42
CA LEU A 299 -6.97 -14.88 -9.68
C LEU A 299 -7.04 -13.58 -8.86
N LYS A 300 -5.92 -13.19 -8.23
CA LYS A 300 -5.77 -11.89 -7.56
C LYS A 300 -5.94 -10.70 -8.52
N ASP A 301 -5.40 -10.76 -9.73
CA ASP A 301 -5.57 -9.71 -10.77
C ASP A 301 -7.03 -9.54 -11.18
N LEU A 302 -7.72 -10.65 -11.47
CA LEU A 302 -9.14 -10.64 -11.80
C LEU A 302 -9.99 -10.08 -10.66
N ARG A 303 -9.70 -10.48 -9.40
CA ARG A 303 -10.39 -10.00 -8.19
C ARG A 303 -10.27 -8.50 -7.98
N LEU A 304 -9.07 -7.94 -8.13
CA LEU A 304 -8.91 -6.49 -8.05
C LEU A 304 -9.64 -5.77 -9.15
N LYS A 305 -9.64 -6.33 -10.36
CA LYS A 305 -10.40 -5.74 -11.47
C LYS A 305 -11.89 -5.72 -11.15
N VAL A 306 -12.47 -6.81 -10.65
CA VAL A 306 -13.89 -6.87 -10.25
C VAL A 306 -14.20 -5.85 -9.15
N ARG A 307 -13.36 -5.72 -8.12
CA ARG A 307 -13.53 -4.69 -7.09
C ARG A 307 -13.33 -3.28 -7.64
N GLN A 308 -12.41 -3.06 -8.57
CA GLN A 308 -12.20 -1.76 -9.20
C GLN A 308 -13.37 -1.37 -10.10
N ASP A 309 -13.95 -2.34 -10.79
CA ASP A 309 -15.09 -2.16 -11.69
C ASP A 309 -16.40 -1.98 -10.90
N SER A 310 -16.56 -2.63 -9.74
CA SER A 310 -17.71 -2.40 -8.85
C SER A 310 -17.73 -0.98 -8.28
N ARG A 311 -16.58 -0.28 -8.21
CA ARG A 311 -16.50 1.15 -7.84
C ARG A 311 -17.28 2.07 -8.76
N LEU A 312 -17.45 1.69 -10.04
CA LEU A 312 -18.24 2.48 -11.00
C LEU A 312 -19.74 2.35 -10.76
N ASN A 313 -20.16 1.41 -9.92
CA ASN A 313 -21.55 1.11 -9.63
C ASN A 313 -21.93 1.39 -8.17
N ASP A 314 -21.04 1.99 -7.36
CA ASP A 314 -21.25 2.23 -5.93
C ASP A 314 -21.88 3.61 -5.65
N ASN A 315 -22.88 3.66 -4.76
CA ASN A 315 -23.77 4.80 -4.50
C ASN A 315 -23.15 5.83 -3.53
N GLY A 316 -21.85 6.10 -3.64
CA GLY A 316 -21.21 7.13 -2.81
C GLY A 316 -21.77 8.53 -3.07
N LEU A 317 -21.65 9.42 -2.07
CA LEU A 317 -21.95 10.87 -2.15
C LEU A 317 -21.37 11.58 -3.39
N TRP A 318 -20.36 11.00 -4.04
CA TRP A 318 -19.70 11.52 -5.22
C TRP A 318 -20.39 11.16 -6.55
N ALA A 319 -21.43 10.32 -6.53
CA ALA A 319 -22.29 10.07 -7.68
C ALA A 319 -23.39 11.14 -7.86
N MET A 320 -23.28 12.30 -7.17
CA MET A 320 -24.24 13.41 -7.27
C MET A 320 -24.44 13.94 -8.70
N ASN A 321 -23.53 13.66 -9.62
CA ASN A 321 -23.65 14.06 -11.03
C ASN A 321 -23.76 12.87 -11.98
N GLY A 322 -24.77 12.02 -11.78
CA GLY A 322 -25.59 11.54 -12.90
C GLY A 322 -24.93 10.86 -14.09
N HIS A 323 -23.84 10.11 -13.93
CA HIS A 323 -23.47 9.12 -14.94
C HIS A 323 -24.15 7.79 -14.63
N PHE A 324 -25.35 7.63 -15.18
CA PHE A 324 -26.00 6.34 -15.32
C PHE A 324 -25.02 5.36 -16.00
N SER A 325 -24.46 4.44 -15.21
CA SER A 325 -23.89 3.21 -15.73
C SER A 325 -24.99 2.52 -16.53
N ARG A 326 -24.80 2.38 -17.85
CA ARG A 326 -25.71 1.66 -18.76
C ARG A 326 -25.61 0.15 -18.53
N GLY A 327 -25.83 -0.30 -17.30
CA GLY A 327 -25.89 -1.71 -16.92
C GLY A 327 -27.34 -2.15 -16.71
N ARG A 328 -27.80 -3.11 -17.51
CA ARG A 328 -29.14 -3.67 -17.45
C ARG A 328 -29.35 -4.45 -16.14
N GLY A 329 -30.13 -3.90 -15.21
CA GLY A 329 -30.66 -4.62 -14.05
C GLY A 329 -31.47 -3.70 -13.14
N PRO A 330 -32.59 -4.15 -12.54
CA PRO A 330 -33.39 -3.35 -11.63
C PRO A 330 -32.76 -3.39 -10.23
N HIS A 331 -31.59 -2.77 -10.08
CA HIS A 331 -31.14 -2.35 -8.76
C HIS A 331 -31.70 -0.93 -8.57
N ASN A 332 -32.59 -0.76 -7.60
CA ASN A 332 -33.18 0.54 -7.30
C ASN A 332 -32.11 1.42 -6.66
N TYR A 333 -31.46 2.23 -7.50
CA TYR A 333 -30.51 3.26 -7.12
C TYR A 333 -31.29 4.51 -6.69
N ALA A 334 -31.56 4.65 -5.39
CA ALA A 334 -32.02 5.92 -4.84
C ALA A 334 -30.79 6.67 -4.31
N ALA A 335 -30.35 7.72 -5.02
CA ALA A 335 -29.49 8.70 -4.37
C ALA A 335 -30.23 9.22 -3.13
N ASN A 336 -29.52 9.39 -2.02
CA ASN A 336 -30.12 9.82 -0.77
C ASN A 336 -30.41 11.34 -0.85
N TYR A 337 -31.45 11.71 -1.61
CA TYR A 337 -31.88 13.10 -1.84
C TYR A 337 -32.41 13.80 -0.58
N ASN A 338 -32.44 13.10 0.56
CA ASN A 338 -33.05 13.54 1.81
C ASN A 338 -32.05 13.88 2.92
N LEU A 339 -30.73 13.83 2.66
CA LEU A 339 -29.77 14.29 3.65
C LEU A 339 -29.86 15.82 3.77
N ASP A 340 -30.58 16.28 4.80
CA ASP A 340 -30.67 17.70 5.12
C ASP A 340 -29.27 18.22 5.46
N LEU A 341 -28.94 19.42 5.00
CA LEU A 341 -27.67 20.08 5.32
C LEU A 341 -27.50 20.23 6.84
N ALA A 342 -28.61 20.33 7.59
CA ALA A 342 -28.58 20.31 9.06
C ALA A 342 -28.20 18.93 9.64
N GLU A 343 -28.67 17.83 9.05
CA GLU A 343 -28.23 16.47 9.42
C GLU A 343 -26.76 16.26 9.10
N VAL A 344 -26.29 16.68 7.93
CA VAL A 344 -24.87 16.60 7.56
C VAL A 344 -24.01 17.42 8.53
N LYS A 345 -24.46 18.63 8.91
CA LYS A 345 -23.79 19.43 9.95
C LYS A 345 -23.76 18.69 11.29
N ASN A 346 -24.88 18.12 11.74
CA ASN A 346 -24.94 17.35 13.00
C ASN A 346 -24.07 16.08 12.96
N MET A 347 -23.93 15.43 11.80
CA MET A 347 -23.02 14.30 11.61
C MET A 347 -21.54 14.73 11.65
N THR A 348 -21.20 15.91 11.12
CA THR A 348 -19.85 16.48 11.28
C THR A 348 -19.55 16.95 12.71
N TYR A 349 -20.57 17.26 13.51
CA TYR A 349 -20.45 17.57 14.93
C TYR A 349 -20.42 16.33 15.84
N ARG A 350 -20.67 15.11 15.32
CA ARG A 350 -20.56 13.86 16.10
C ARG A 350 -19.13 13.40 16.35
N VAL A 351 -18.14 14.08 15.78
CA VAL A 351 -16.80 14.10 16.36
C VAL A 351 -16.87 15.14 17.48
N ASP A 352 -17.32 14.72 18.66
CA ASP A 352 -17.10 15.48 19.88
C ASP A 352 -15.58 15.56 20.08
N LEU A 353 -14.96 16.57 19.47
CA LEU A 353 -13.66 17.09 19.88
C LEU A 353 -13.86 17.64 21.30
N ILE A 354 -13.57 16.80 22.29
CA ILE A 354 -13.35 17.23 23.67
C ILE A 354 -12.07 18.04 23.73
#